data_AF-A0A7K8CQH3-F1
#
_entry.id   AF-A0A7K8CQH3-F1
#
_cell.length_a   1.000
_cell.length_b   1.000
_cell.length_c   1.000
_cell.angle_alpha   90.00
_cell.angle_beta   90.00
_cell.angle_gamma   90.00
#
_symmetry.space_group_name_H-M   'P 1'
#
loop_
_entity.id
_entity.type
_entity.pdbx_description
1 polymer ?
#
loop_
_entity_poly.entity_id
_entity_poly.type
_entity_poly.pdbx_seq_one_letter_code
_entity_poly.pdbx_strand_id
1 'polypeptide(L)'
;MAPSGRKHGGKAGKPAQEDQTIPAYDFEEERKELSGSEEDLREGAYMTFLAHFQELSKARFVIPETIRLLLCNFDWGEVQNMLERFGADINKALLAKRKRLEMYTKASLKTSNQKIENVWKTQQEQRQKLNHEFSQQFLTLFQQWDVDVQKAEEQEEKLANMLRQQQKVFQQARIVQSQRLKTIKQLYEQFLKSMEELEKSNENLLAGAQNELRKEMAMLQKKIMMDTQQQEMATVRKSLQSMLF
;
A
#
# COMPACT_ATOMS: atom_id res chain seq x y z
N MET A 1 -34.70 -20.29 30.07
CA MET A 1 -34.75 -18.90 30.60
C MET A 1 -34.23 -17.96 29.52
N ALA A 2 -34.90 -16.82 29.35
CA ALA A 2 -34.55 -15.64 28.53
C ALA A 2 -35.32 -14.43 29.17
N PRO A 3 -35.15 -13.14 28.79
CA PRO A 3 -34.28 -12.50 27.78
C PRO A 3 -32.84 -12.26 28.35
N SER A 4 -31.96 -11.32 27.96
CA SER A 4 -31.97 -10.12 27.08
C SER A 4 -30.51 -9.80 26.63
N GLY A 5 -30.19 -8.92 25.67
CA GLY A 5 -30.98 -8.06 24.79
C GLY A 5 -30.48 -6.60 24.77
N ARG A 6 -29.64 -6.21 23.78
CA ARG A 6 -29.54 -4.80 23.34
C ARG A 6 -29.00 -4.67 21.90
N LYS A 7 -29.72 -3.89 21.08
CA LYS A 7 -29.32 -3.47 19.73
C LYS A 7 -28.57 -2.13 19.78
N HIS A 8 -27.56 -1.98 18.94
CA HIS A 8 -27.30 -0.79 18.11
C HIS A 8 -26.60 -1.30 16.84
N GLY A 9 -26.86 -0.82 15.62
CA GLY A 9 -27.63 0.35 15.23
C GLY A 9 -26.86 1.07 14.11
N GLY A 10 -26.82 0.47 12.92
CA GLY A 10 -25.97 0.96 11.83
C GLY A 10 -26.39 2.33 11.30
N LYS A 11 -25.41 3.14 10.90
CA LYS A 11 -25.59 4.33 10.07
C LYS A 11 -24.40 4.43 9.10
N ALA A 12 -24.71 4.46 7.81
CA ALA A 12 -23.74 4.71 6.75
C ALA A 12 -23.87 6.15 6.23
N GLY A 13 -22.77 6.69 5.71
CA GLY A 13 -22.76 7.76 4.71
C GLY A 13 -22.95 9.20 5.19
N LYS A 14 -21.85 9.95 5.19
CA LYS A 14 -21.76 11.29 4.57
C LYS A 14 -20.32 11.52 4.07
N PRO A 15 -20.12 12.38 3.04
CA PRO A 15 -18.99 12.26 2.12
C PRO A 15 -17.73 13.03 2.54
N ALA A 16 -16.69 12.84 1.72
CA ALA A 16 -15.39 13.49 1.77
C ALA A 16 -15.43 14.99 2.09
N GLN A 17 -14.49 15.42 2.92
CA GLN A 17 -14.09 16.82 3.05
C GLN A 17 -12.90 17.05 2.11
N GLU A 18 -13.10 17.90 1.11
CA GLU A 18 -12.08 18.23 0.12
C GLU A 18 -10.96 19.10 0.73
N ASP A 19 -9.75 18.82 0.23
CA ASP A 19 -8.61 19.72 0.03
C ASP A 19 -8.37 20.82 1.09
N GLN A 20 -7.63 20.47 2.14
CA GLN A 20 -6.88 21.47 2.92
C GLN A 20 -5.67 21.93 2.11
N THR A 21 -5.91 22.88 1.21
CA THR A 21 -4.85 23.70 0.63
C THR A 21 -4.04 24.34 1.76
N ILE A 22 -2.76 23.96 1.85
CA ILE A 22 -1.82 24.59 2.77
C ILE A 22 -1.78 26.08 2.41
N PRO A 23 -2.07 27.00 3.35
CA PRO A 23 -1.92 28.42 3.06
C PRO A 23 -0.49 28.70 2.65
N ALA A 24 -0.31 29.25 1.44
CA ALA A 24 0.98 29.78 1.04
C ALA A 24 1.41 30.81 2.09
N TYR A 25 2.64 30.70 2.59
CA TYR A 25 3.16 31.59 3.61
C TYR A 25 3.26 33.00 3.01
N ASP A 26 2.29 33.85 3.36
CA ASP A 26 2.19 35.19 2.82
C ASP A 26 3.34 36.04 3.36
N PHE A 27 4.06 36.70 2.45
CA PHE A 27 5.19 37.53 2.81
C PHE A 27 4.64 38.92 3.10
N GLU A 28 4.04 39.08 4.28
CA GLU A 28 3.71 40.39 4.87
C GLU A 28 4.92 41.31 4.67
N GLU A 29 4.79 42.26 3.75
CA GLU A 29 5.81 43.25 3.45
C GLU A 29 5.82 44.23 4.64
N GLU A 30 6.48 43.85 5.74
CA GLU A 30 6.89 44.76 6.81
C GLU A 30 7.78 45.84 6.17
N ARG A 31 7.14 46.85 5.55
CA ARG A 31 7.69 48.17 5.34
C ARG A 31 7.83 48.80 6.71
N LYS A 32 8.84 48.33 7.40
CA LYS A 32 9.43 48.99 8.56
C LYS A 32 10.04 50.28 8.02
N GLU A 33 9.20 51.29 7.89
CA GLU A 33 9.60 52.65 7.57
C GLU A 33 10.61 53.07 8.63
N LEU A 34 11.89 53.00 8.26
CA LEU A 34 12.98 53.44 9.10
C LEU A 34 12.89 54.96 9.17
N SER A 35 12.20 55.42 10.22
CA SER A 35 12.10 56.81 10.61
C SER A 35 13.48 57.46 10.68
N GLY A 36 13.85 58.10 9.58
CA GLY A 36 14.99 59.00 9.46
C GLY A 36 14.49 60.42 9.66
N SER A 37 14.56 60.91 10.89
CA SER A 37 14.29 62.31 11.19
C SER A 37 15.37 63.20 10.57
N GLU A 38 15.18 63.65 9.33
CA GLU A 38 15.96 64.74 8.76
C GLU A 38 15.33 66.10 9.10
N GLU A 39 15.78 66.60 10.25
CA GLU A 39 15.77 67.97 10.75
C GLU A 39 15.23 69.07 9.82
N ASP A 40 14.04 69.55 10.16
CA ASP A 40 13.34 70.76 9.68
C ASP A 40 14.04 72.07 10.14
N LEU A 41 15.38 72.12 10.06
CA LEU A 41 16.22 73.17 10.67
C LEU A 41 17.17 73.90 9.69
N ARG A 42 17.16 73.55 8.39
CA ARG A 42 18.08 74.14 7.41
C ARG A 42 17.47 75.25 6.56
N GLU A 43 16.16 75.21 6.30
CA GLU A 43 15.50 76.12 5.37
C GLU A 43 15.33 77.53 5.97
N GLY A 44 14.97 77.62 7.26
CA GLY A 44 14.94 78.88 8.00
C GLY A 44 16.31 79.58 8.09
N ALA A 45 17.39 78.81 8.29
CA ALA A 45 18.75 79.35 8.35
C ALA A 45 19.21 79.93 6.99
N TYR A 46 18.91 79.24 5.88
CA TYR A 46 19.20 79.75 4.54
C TYR A 46 18.38 81.00 4.19
N MET A 47 17.09 81.02 4.53
CA MET A 47 16.24 82.20 4.30
C MET A 47 16.63 83.40 5.17
N THR A 48 17.04 83.17 6.42
CA THR A 48 17.56 84.24 7.29
C THR A 48 18.89 84.79 6.77
N PHE A 49 19.79 83.93 6.28
CA PHE A 49 21.06 84.34 5.68
C PHE A 49 20.86 85.16 4.40
N LEU A 50 19.96 84.72 3.51
CA LEU A 50 19.59 85.46 2.29
C LEU A 50 18.91 86.80 2.61
N ALA A 51 18.01 86.84 3.60
CA ALA A 51 17.36 88.08 4.04
C ALA A 51 18.37 89.09 4.60
N HIS A 52 19.32 88.65 5.45
CA HIS A 52 20.38 89.52 5.97
C HIS A 52 21.31 90.03 4.86
N PHE A 53 21.66 89.19 3.88
CA PHE A 53 22.47 89.61 2.75
C PHE A 53 21.75 90.65 1.87
N GLN A 54 20.43 90.50 1.71
CA GLN A 54 19.61 91.45 0.95
C GLN A 54 19.34 92.77 1.68
N GLU A 55 19.23 92.77 3.01
CA GLU A 55 19.25 93.97 3.86
C GLU A 55 20.59 94.73 3.75
N LEU A 56 21.72 94.03 3.92
CA LEU A 56 23.06 94.63 3.81
C LEU A 56 23.33 95.24 2.43
N SER A 57 22.69 94.71 1.36
CA SER A 57 22.77 95.28 0.01
C SER A 57 22.03 96.61 -0.18
N LYS A 58 21.11 96.97 0.74
CA LYS A 58 20.30 98.20 0.68
C LYS A 58 20.85 99.32 1.56
N ALA A 59 21.70 99.00 2.54
CA ALA A 59 22.41 100.00 3.32
C ALA A 59 23.50 100.67 2.46
N ARG A 60 23.40 101.98 2.25
CA ARG A 60 24.40 102.74 1.47
C ARG A 60 25.69 102.90 2.29
N PHE A 61 26.54 101.88 2.27
CA PHE A 61 27.83 101.87 2.95
C PHE A 61 28.77 102.91 2.30
N VAL A 62 28.92 104.07 2.94
CA VAL A 62 29.88 105.10 2.52
C VAL A 62 31.26 104.69 3.03
N ILE A 63 32.09 104.14 2.14
CA ILE A 63 33.47 103.75 2.44
C ILE A 63 34.29 105.04 2.69
N PRO A 64 34.95 105.18 3.86
CA PRO A 64 35.87 106.30 4.10
C PRO A 64 37.01 106.35 3.08
N GLU A 65 37.42 107.54 2.65
CA GLU A 65 38.45 107.77 1.63
C GLU A 65 39.80 107.08 1.95
N THR A 66 40.10 106.92 3.24
CA THR A 66 41.28 106.20 3.76
C THR A 66 41.23 104.69 3.50
N ILE A 67 40.04 104.08 3.54
CA ILE A 67 39.84 102.66 3.20
C ILE A 67 39.83 102.47 1.67
N ARG A 68 39.29 103.45 0.94
CA ARG A 68 39.29 103.46 -0.54
C ARG A 68 40.72 103.39 -1.12
N LEU A 69 41.66 104.19 -0.60
CA LEU A 69 43.07 104.17 -1.03
C LEU A 69 43.81 102.86 -0.66
N LEU A 70 43.42 102.21 0.43
CA LEU A 70 43.94 100.91 0.86
C LEU A 70 43.44 99.78 -0.05
N LEU A 71 42.16 99.80 -0.43
CA LEU A 71 41.57 98.86 -1.39
C LEU A 71 42.12 99.03 -2.82
N CYS A 72 42.51 100.23 -3.23
CA CYS A 72 43.11 100.48 -4.54
C CYS A 72 44.52 99.86 -4.74
N ASN A 73 45.16 99.35 -3.69
CA ASN A 73 46.46 98.66 -3.76
C ASN A 73 46.35 97.14 -3.48
N PHE A 74 45.14 96.58 -3.43
CA PHE A 74 44.90 95.17 -3.17
C PHE A 74 44.41 94.48 -4.46
N ASP A 75 45.15 93.50 -4.98
CA ASP A 75 44.80 92.81 -6.22
C ASP A 75 43.65 91.82 -6.01
N TRP A 76 42.43 92.38 -6.06
CA TRP A 76 41.18 91.62 -5.99
C TRP A 76 41.05 90.60 -7.14
N GLY A 77 41.67 90.86 -8.31
CA GLY A 77 41.63 89.95 -9.45
C GLY A 77 42.45 88.67 -9.20
N GLU A 78 43.62 88.80 -8.56
CA GLU A 78 44.40 87.64 -8.12
C GLU A 78 43.66 86.83 -7.05
N VAL A 79 43.06 87.49 -6.05
CA VAL A 79 42.26 86.83 -5.00
C VAL A 79 41.04 86.11 -5.58
N GLN A 80 40.34 86.71 -6.56
CA GLN A 80 39.23 86.06 -7.25
C GLN A 80 39.69 84.83 -8.04
N ASN A 81 40.79 84.92 -8.78
CA ASN A 81 41.37 83.80 -9.54
C ASN A 81 41.79 82.64 -8.60
N MET A 82 42.38 82.95 -7.44
CA MET A 82 42.68 81.96 -6.41
C MET A 82 41.41 81.28 -5.86
N LEU A 83 40.33 82.04 -5.64
CA LEU A 83 39.06 81.50 -5.15
C LEU A 83 38.35 80.63 -6.19
N GLU A 84 38.38 81.02 -7.47
CA GLU A 84 37.85 80.22 -8.59
C GLU A 84 38.62 78.89 -8.74
N ARG A 85 39.95 78.92 -8.63
CA ARG A 85 40.79 77.71 -8.61
C ARG A 85 40.46 76.80 -7.42
N PHE A 86 40.33 77.38 -6.23
CA PHE A 86 39.98 76.64 -5.01
C PHE A 86 38.58 75.99 -5.13
N GLY A 87 37.60 76.69 -5.71
CA GLY A 87 36.29 76.14 -6.03
C GLY A 87 36.35 74.99 -7.04
N ALA A 88 37.19 75.10 -8.08
CA ALA A 88 37.41 74.05 -9.06
C ALA A 88 38.06 72.79 -8.43
N ASP A 89 39.05 72.96 -7.56
CA ASP A 89 39.69 71.86 -6.84
C ASP A 89 38.74 71.19 -5.83
N ILE A 90 37.91 71.95 -5.11
CA ILE A 90 36.83 71.39 -4.26
C ILE A 90 35.87 70.54 -5.11
N ASN A 91 35.39 71.05 -6.24
CA ASN A 91 34.46 70.33 -7.11
C ASN A 91 35.10 69.04 -7.67
N LYS A 92 36.36 69.12 -8.11
CA LYS A 92 37.15 67.97 -8.58
C LYS A 92 37.34 66.91 -7.48
N ALA A 93 37.66 67.33 -6.25
CA ALA A 93 37.79 66.44 -5.10
C ALA A 93 36.43 65.80 -4.72
N LEU A 94 35.34 66.56 -4.79
CA LEU A 94 33.97 66.08 -4.53
C LEU A 94 33.52 65.05 -5.57
N LEU A 95 33.77 65.29 -6.86
CA LEU A 95 33.52 64.34 -7.94
C LEU A 95 34.36 63.06 -7.80
N ALA A 96 35.65 63.19 -7.43
CA ALA A 96 36.51 62.04 -7.16
C ALA A 96 36.03 61.23 -5.96
N LYS A 97 35.59 61.88 -4.88
CA LYS A 97 35.01 61.25 -3.69
C LYS A 97 33.70 60.53 -4.03
N ARG A 98 32.82 61.15 -4.81
CA ARG A 98 31.57 60.55 -5.32
C ARG A 98 31.86 59.29 -6.13
N LYS A 99 32.71 59.37 -7.16
CA LYS A 99 33.09 58.22 -7.99
C LYS A 99 33.71 57.08 -7.17
N ARG A 100 34.53 57.40 -6.17
CA ARG A 100 35.11 56.39 -5.26
C ARG A 100 34.04 55.69 -4.42
N LEU A 101 33.05 56.43 -3.91
CA LEU A 101 31.91 55.86 -3.16
C LEU A 101 31.02 54.99 -4.07
N GLU A 102 30.69 55.45 -5.28
CA GLU A 102 29.92 54.66 -6.26
C GLU A 102 30.61 53.33 -6.59
N MET A 103 31.91 53.35 -6.87
CA MET A 103 32.69 52.13 -7.13
C MET A 103 32.73 51.19 -5.91
N TYR A 104 32.93 51.73 -4.70
CA TYR A 104 32.95 50.96 -3.47
C TYR A 104 31.58 50.31 -3.17
N THR A 105 30.49 51.08 -3.24
CA THR A 105 29.13 50.59 -3.05
C THR A 105 28.78 49.51 -4.08
N LYS A 106 29.13 49.70 -5.36
CA LYS A 106 28.92 48.70 -6.41
C LYS A 106 29.70 47.40 -6.15
N ALA A 107 30.95 47.49 -5.72
CA ALA A 107 31.76 46.31 -5.37
C ALA A 107 31.23 45.59 -4.12
N SER A 108 30.80 46.35 -3.11
CA SER A 108 30.21 45.82 -1.88
C SER A 108 28.89 45.08 -2.16
N LEU A 109 27.96 45.70 -2.91
CA LEU A 109 26.71 45.08 -3.33
C LEU A 109 26.94 43.81 -4.14
N LYS A 110 27.85 43.83 -5.13
CA LYS A 110 28.22 42.62 -5.89
C LYS A 110 28.70 41.50 -4.98
N THR A 111 29.55 41.83 -4.00
CA THR A 111 30.10 40.85 -3.04
C THR A 111 29.02 40.32 -2.10
N SER A 112 28.07 41.16 -1.68
CA SER A 112 26.93 40.77 -0.86
C SER A 112 26.00 39.81 -1.61
N ASN A 113 25.60 40.17 -2.83
CA ASN A 113 24.76 39.32 -3.68
C ASN A 113 25.41 37.95 -3.93
N GLN A 114 26.71 37.90 -4.20
CA GLN A 114 27.41 36.62 -4.38
C GLN A 114 27.36 35.74 -3.12
N LYS A 115 27.44 36.33 -1.92
CA LYS A 115 27.30 35.58 -0.66
C LYS A 115 25.88 35.01 -0.51
N ILE A 116 24.86 35.81 -0.80
CA ILE A 116 23.45 35.39 -0.75
C ILE A 116 23.18 34.26 -1.75
N GLU A 117 23.63 34.41 -3.00
CA GLU A 117 23.56 33.34 -4.02
C GLU A 117 24.24 32.06 -3.57
N ASN A 118 25.43 32.16 -2.98
CA ASN A 118 26.17 30.98 -2.53
C ASN A 118 25.43 30.26 -1.38
N VAL A 119 24.87 30.99 -0.41
CA VAL A 119 24.04 30.41 0.65
C VAL A 119 22.79 29.73 0.07
N TRP A 120 22.13 30.36 -0.90
CA TRP A 120 20.96 29.79 -1.58
C TRP A 120 21.29 28.48 -2.32
N LYS A 121 22.37 28.48 -3.12
CA LYS A 121 22.86 27.29 -3.84
C LYS A 121 23.21 26.15 -2.88
N THR A 122 23.98 26.42 -1.83
CA THR A 122 24.33 25.42 -0.81
C THR A 122 23.08 24.80 -0.16
N GLN A 123 22.08 25.60 0.18
CA GLN A 123 20.81 25.06 0.72
C GLN A 123 20.03 24.23 -0.31
N GLN A 124 20.01 24.65 -1.58
CA GLN A 124 19.35 23.90 -2.65
C GLN A 124 20.01 22.54 -2.86
N GLU A 125 21.34 22.50 -2.91
CA GLU A 125 22.15 21.28 -3.02
C GLU A 125 21.91 20.33 -1.84
N GLN A 126 21.87 20.86 -0.60
CA GLN A 126 21.55 20.07 0.59
C GLN A 126 20.16 19.43 0.52
N ARG A 127 19.13 20.19 0.11
CA ARG A 127 17.76 19.66 -0.07
C ARG A 127 17.70 18.60 -1.18
N GLN A 128 18.39 18.82 -2.31
CA GLN A 128 18.45 17.87 -3.41
C GLN A 128 19.17 16.56 -3.00
N LYS A 129 20.29 16.66 -2.26
CA LYS A 129 21.03 15.51 -1.73
C LYS A 129 20.17 14.67 -0.80
N LEU A 130 19.50 15.30 0.17
CA LEU A 130 18.61 14.61 1.10
C LEU A 130 17.45 13.91 0.36
N ASN A 131 16.82 14.58 -0.60
CA ASN A 131 15.75 13.99 -1.40
C ASN A 131 16.25 12.79 -2.23
N HIS A 132 17.46 12.87 -2.80
CA HIS A 132 18.07 11.77 -3.53
C HIS A 132 18.38 10.57 -2.62
N GLU A 133 18.95 10.80 -1.43
CA GLU A 133 19.24 9.76 -0.44
C GLU A 133 17.97 9.00 -0.02
N PHE A 134 16.86 9.70 0.25
CA PHE A 134 15.59 9.06 0.55
C PHE A 134 14.96 8.37 -0.68
N SER A 135 15.07 8.98 -1.87
CA SER A 135 14.57 8.37 -3.12
C SER A 135 15.24 7.02 -3.40
N GLN A 136 16.55 6.90 -3.14
CA GLN A 136 17.28 5.62 -3.27
C GLN A 136 16.83 4.58 -2.23
N GLN A 137 16.58 4.99 -0.98
CA GLN A 137 16.01 4.09 0.04
C GLN A 137 14.63 3.59 -0.36
N PHE A 138 13.73 4.47 -0.82
CA PHE A 138 12.40 4.05 -1.31
C PHE A 138 12.51 3.13 -2.53
N LEU A 139 13.38 3.42 -3.49
CA LEU A 139 13.61 2.57 -4.65
C LEU A 139 14.07 1.16 -4.25
N THR A 140 15.00 1.07 -3.29
CA THR A 140 15.50 -0.22 -2.76
C THR A 140 14.39 -1.02 -2.09
N LEU A 141 13.53 -0.35 -1.29
CA LEU A 141 12.37 -0.98 -0.65
C LEU A 141 11.34 -1.47 -1.68
N PHE A 142 11.05 -0.69 -2.73
CA PHE A 142 10.11 -1.10 -3.78
C PHE A 142 10.66 -2.28 -4.61
N GLN A 143 11.95 -2.30 -4.92
CA GLN A 143 12.60 -3.44 -5.61
C GLN A 143 12.55 -4.71 -4.76
N GLN A 144 12.81 -4.60 -3.45
CA GLN A 144 12.72 -5.75 -2.54
C GLN A 144 11.27 -6.25 -2.43
N TRP A 145 10.29 -5.35 -2.34
CA TRP A 145 8.88 -5.71 -2.27
C TRP A 145 8.39 -6.38 -3.56
N ASP A 146 8.75 -5.89 -4.74
CA ASP A 146 8.43 -6.52 -6.03
C ASP A 146 8.97 -7.96 -6.11
N VAL A 147 10.23 -8.16 -5.72
CA VAL A 147 10.85 -9.49 -5.63
C VAL A 147 10.12 -10.41 -4.64
N ASP A 148 9.65 -9.89 -3.51
CA ASP A 148 8.93 -10.68 -2.51
C ASP A 148 7.47 -10.98 -2.92
N VAL A 149 6.83 -10.12 -3.72
CA VAL A 149 5.55 -10.40 -4.39
C VAL A 149 5.71 -11.52 -5.41
N GLN A 150 6.71 -11.44 -6.29
CA GLN A 150 6.99 -12.49 -7.28
C GLN A 150 7.26 -13.86 -6.62
N LYS A 151 8.01 -13.89 -5.51
CA LYS A 151 8.19 -15.11 -4.71
C LYS A 151 6.89 -15.62 -4.10
N ALA A 152 5.99 -14.74 -3.66
CA ALA A 152 4.70 -15.14 -3.11
C ALA A 152 3.82 -15.82 -4.19
N GLU A 153 3.77 -15.24 -5.40
CA GLU A 153 3.09 -15.82 -6.56
C GLU A 153 3.64 -17.21 -6.92
N GLU A 154 4.97 -17.39 -6.93
CA GLU A 154 5.59 -18.70 -7.14
C GLU A 154 5.17 -19.75 -6.10
N GLN A 155 5.01 -19.36 -4.83
CA GLN A 155 4.58 -20.29 -3.78
C GLN A 155 3.09 -20.60 -3.87
N GLU A 156 2.27 -19.62 -4.25
CA GLU A 156 0.85 -19.82 -4.54
C GLU A 156 0.66 -20.82 -5.68
N GLU A 157 1.42 -20.70 -6.79
CA GLU A 157 1.31 -21.63 -7.91
C GLU A 157 1.73 -23.06 -7.51
N LYS A 158 2.80 -23.21 -6.72
CA LYS A 158 3.23 -24.51 -6.17
C LYS A 158 2.14 -25.13 -5.29
N LEU A 159 1.50 -24.34 -4.43
CA LEU A 159 0.41 -24.79 -3.56
C LEU A 159 -0.85 -25.17 -4.36
N ALA A 160 -1.24 -24.35 -5.34
CA ALA A 160 -2.37 -24.61 -6.23
C ALA A 160 -2.18 -25.91 -7.03
N ASN A 161 -0.97 -26.14 -7.55
CA ASN A 161 -0.61 -27.36 -8.26
C ASN A 161 -0.68 -28.59 -7.32
N MET A 162 -0.17 -28.50 -6.09
CA MET A 162 -0.27 -29.58 -5.10
C MET A 162 -1.72 -29.88 -4.72
N LEU A 163 -2.54 -28.85 -4.49
CA LEU A 163 -3.97 -29.00 -4.19
C LEU A 163 -4.72 -29.66 -5.35
N ARG A 164 -4.42 -29.28 -6.60
CA ARG A 164 -4.99 -29.90 -7.80
C ARG A 164 -4.60 -31.37 -7.94
N GLN A 165 -3.38 -31.76 -7.54
CA GLN A 165 -2.97 -33.17 -7.49
C GLN A 165 -3.73 -33.93 -6.40
N GLN A 166 -3.82 -33.39 -5.18
CA GLN A 166 -4.60 -33.98 -4.08
C GLN A 166 -6.08 -34.17 -4.45
N GLN A 167 -6.69 -33.19 -5.11
CA GLN A 167 -8.07 -33.27 -5.60
C GLN A 167 -8.26 -34.46 -6.56
N LYS A 168 -7.32 -34.70 -7.49
CA LYS A 168 -7.35 -35.88 -8.38
C LYS A 168 -7.26 -37.19 -7.61
N VAL A 169 -6.34 -37.30 -6.64
CA VAL A 169 -6.19 -38.49 -5.80
C VAL A 169 -7.47 -38.79 -5.02
N PHE A 170 -8.08 -37.76 -4.42
CA PHE A 170 -9.33 -37.91 -3.67
C PHE A 170 -10.52 -38.33 -4.56
N GLN A 171 -10.64 -37.74 -5.76
CA GLN A 171 -11.64 -38.14 -6.74
C GLN A 171 -11.46 -39.59 -7.18
N GLN A 172 -10.22 -40.02 -7.45
CA GLN A 172 -9.90 -41.40 -7.84
C GLN A 172 -10.20 -42.39 -6.70
N ALA A 173 -9.84 -42.05 -5.46
CA ALA A 173 -10.15 -42.87 -4.28
C ALA A 173 -11.66 -43.08 -4.12
N ARG A 174 -12.47 -42.02 -4.30
CA ARG A 174 -13.94 -42.09 -4.27
C ARG A 174 -14.50 -43.01 -5.37
N ILE A 175 -13.97 -42.92 -6.60
CA ILE A 175 -14.36 -43.79 -7.72
C ILE A 175 -14.05 -45.26 -7.39
N VAL A 176 -12.83 -45.55 -6.90
CA VAL A 176 -12.41 -46.91 -6.53
C VAL A 176 -13.27 -47.48 -5.39
N GLN A 177 -13.58 -46.70 -4.35
CA GLN A 177 -14.46 -47.14 -3.26
C GLN A 177 -15.89 -47.43 -3.76
N SER A 178 -16.46 -46.55 -4.59
CA SER A 178 -17.79 -46.76 -5.18
C SER A 178 -17.84 -48.04 -6.03
N GLN A 179 -16.80 -48.28 -6.84
CA GLN A 179 -16.69 -49.49 -7.65
C GLN A 179 -16.52 -50.76 -6.79
N ARG A 180 -15.72 -50.71 -5.71
CA ARG A 180 -15.59 -51.83 -4.76
C ARG A 180 -16.93 -52.17 -4.09
N LEU A 181 -17.69 -51.16 -3.66
CA LEU A 181 -19.02 -51.37 -3.08
C LEU A 181 -19.99 -52.01 -4.09
N LYS A 182 -19.94 -51.59 -5.36
CA LYS A 182 -20.73 -52.20 -6.44
C LYS A 182 -20.36 -53.69 -6.63
N THR A 183 -19.07 -54.03 -6.65
CA THR A 183 -18.61 -55.42 -6.75
C THR A 183 -19.03 -56.26 -5.53
N ILE A 184 -18.96 -55.73 -4.31
CA ILE A 184 -19.44 -56.43 -3.10
C ILE A 184 -20.94 -56.71 -3.19
N LYS A 185 -21.75 -55.73 -3.64
CA LYS A 185 -23.20 -55.91 -3.83
C LYS A 185 -23.51 -57.00 -4.86
N GLN A 186 -22.82 -56.98 -6.01
CA GLN A 186 -22.98 -57.99 -7.06
C GLN A 186 -22.59 -59.40 -6.58
N LEU A 187 -21.52 -59.54 -5.80
CA LEU A 187 -21.10 -60.82 -5.23
C LEU A 187 -22.14 -61.37 -4.23
N TYR A 188 -22.74 -60.49 -3.42
CA TYR A 188 -23.81 -60.87 -2.49
C TYR A 188 -25.09 -61.29 -3.22
N GLU A 189 -25.48 -60.57 -4.27
CA GLU A 189 -26.62 -60.94 -5.14
C GLU A 189 -26.40 -62.31 -5.83
N GLN A 190 -25.17 -62.59 -6.28
CA GLN A 190 -24.79 -63.89 -6.83
C GLN A 190 -24.85 -65.01 -5.77
N PHE A 191 -24.32 -64.77 -4.57
CA PHE A 191 -24.38 -65.73 -3.47
C PHE A 191 -25.82 -66.13 -3.11
N LEU A 192 -26.73 -65.15 -2.99
CA LEU A 192 -28.14 -65.43 -2.73
C LEU A 192 -28.77 -66.28 -3.84
N LYS A 193 -28.51 -65.95 -5.11
CA LYS A 193 -29.03 -66.73 -6.25
C LYS A 193 -28.51 -68.18 -6.26
N SER A 194 -27.23 -68.39 -5.96
CA SER A 194 -26.65 -69.73 -5.85
C SER A 194 -27.21 -70.53 -4.67
N MET A 195 -27.56 -69.87 -3.56
CA MET A 195 -28.27 -70.51 -2.44
C MET A 195 -29.69 -70.95 -2.85
N GLU A 196 -30.45 -70.10 -3.55
CA GLU A 196 -31.78 -70.47 -4.07
C GLU A 196 -31.73 -71.64 -5.08
N GLU A 197 -30.69 -71.69 -5.92
CA GLU A 197 -30.47 -72.77 -6.89
C GLU A 197 -30.10 -74.09 -6.18
N LEU A 198 -29.27 -74.01 -5.13
CA LEU A 198 -28.91 -75.16 -4.29
C LEU A 198 -30.13 -75.70 -3.51
N GLU A 199 -30.97 -74.82 -2.96
CA GLU A 199 -32.18 -75.20 -2.25
C GLU A 199 -33.15 -75.97 -3.17
N LYS A 200 -33.42 -75.45 -4.37
CA LYS A 200 -34.21 -76.14 -5.41
C LYS A 200 -33.59 -77.49 -5.83
N SER A 201 -32.26 -77.59 -5.88
CA SER A 201 -31.58 -78.86 -6.15
C SER A 201 -31.80 -79.87 -5.02
N ASN A 202 -31.69 -79.43 -3.76
CA ASN A 202 -31.92 -80.25 -2.58
C ASN A 202 -33.38 -80.72 -2.46
N GLU A 203 -34.36 -79.89 -2.78
CA GLU A 203 -35.78 -80.29 -2.83
C GLU A 203 -36.00 -81.46 -3.81
N ASN A 204 -35.41 -81.39 -5.00
CA ASN A 204 -35.48 -82.45 -6.01
C ASN A 204 -34.79 -83.74 -5.54
N LEU A 205 -33.60 -83.64 -4.92
CA LEU A 205 -32.89 -84.79 -4.35
C LEU A 205 -33.68 -85.43 -3.20
N LEU A 206 -34.28 -84.63 -2.32
CA LEU A 206 -35.09 -85.09 -1.20
C LEU A 206 -36.37 -85.79 -1.69
N ALA A 207 -37.04 -85.24 -2.70
CA ALA A 207 -38.20 -85.87 -3.34
C ALA A 207 -37.81 -87.23 -4.00
N GLY A 208 -36.65 -87.29 -4.65
CA GLY A 208 -36.08 -88.54 -5.17
C GLY A 208 -35.86 -89.59 -4.07
N ALA A 209 -35.16 -89.21 -3.00
CA ALA A 209 -34.90 -90.10 -1.86
C ALA A 209 -36.18 -90.58 -1.16
N GLN A 210 -37.18 -89.70 -0.98
CA GLN A 210 -38.49 -90.08 -0.44
C GLN A 210 -39.24 -91.07 -1.34
N ASN A 211 -39.11 -90.92 -2.67
CA ASN A 211 -39.74 -91.85 -3.62
C ASN A 211 -39.06 -93.23 -3.61
N GLU A 212 -37.73 -93.30 -3.53
CA GLU A 212 -37.03 -94.59 -3.36
C GLU A 212 -37.37 -95.24 -2.00
N LEU A 213 -37.38 -94.48 -0.90
CA LEU A 213 -37.80 -94.99 0.41
C LEU A 213 -39.24 -95.56 0.37
N ARG A 214 -40.17 -94.89 -0.33
CA ARG A 214 -41.54 -95.38 -0.51
C ARG A 214 -41.60 -96.69 -1.31
N LYS A 215 -40.73 -96.88 -2.33
CA LYS A 215 -40.61 -98.16 -3.06
C LYS A 215 -40.06 -99.26 -2.16
N GLU A 216 -38.99 -98.99 -1.41
CA GLU A 216 -38.39 -99.95 -0.46
C GLU A 216 -39.40 -100.40 0.60
N MET A 217 -40.16 -99.46 1.20
CA MET A 217 -41.23 -99.81 2.14
C MET A 217 -42.32 -100.67 1.51
N ALA A 218 -42.71 -100.41 0.25
CA ALA A 218 -43.69 -101.22 -0.47
C ALA A 218 -43.15 -102.62 -0.82
N MET A 219 -41.87 -102.74 -1.19
CA MET A 219 -41.22 -104.03 -1.43
C MET A 219 -41.09 -104.85 -0.14
N LEU A 220 -40.72 -104.21 0.97
CA LEU A 220 -40.68 -104.83 2.30
C LEU A 220 -42.07 -105.32 2.74
N GLN A 221 -43.11 -104.49 2.61
CA GLN A 221 -44.49 -104.88 2.93
C GLN A 221 -44.95 -106.08 2.09
N LYS A 222 -44.68 -106.07 0.78
CA LYS A 222 -44.99 -107.19 -0.12
C LYS A 222 -44.24 -108.46 0.29
N LYS A 223 -42.96 -108.36 0.65
CA LYS A 223 -42.14 -109.48 1.11
C LYS A 223 -42.72 -110.10 2.39
N ILE A 224 -43.00 -109.28 3.40
CA ILE A 224 -43.60 -109.74 4.68
C ILE A 224 -44.90 -110.51 4.40
N MET A 225 -45.78 -109.98 3.54
CA MET A 225 -47.04 -110.65 3.19
C MET A 225 -46.82 -112.02 2.51
N MET A 226 -45.86 -112.12 1.58
CA MET A 226 -45.52 -113.39 0.92
C MET A 226 -44.89 -114.40 1.88
N ASP A 227 -43.97 -113.96 2.73
CA ASP A 227 -43.30 -114.80 3.72
C ASP A 227 -44.32 -115.35 4.75
N THR A 228 -45.27 -114.52 5.22
CA THR A 228 -46.38 -114.94 6.08
C THR A 228 -47.29 -115.98 5.39
N GLN A 229 -47.70 -115.73 4.14
CA GLN A 229 -48.52 -116.69 3.38
C GLN A 229 -47.80 -118.03 3.17
N GLN A 230 -46.49 -118.02 2.92
CA GLN A 230 -45.70 -119.25 2.82
C GLN A 230 -45.64 -120.00 4.16
N GLN A 231 -45.47 -119.28 5.27
CA GLN A 231 -45.44 -119.87 6.61
C GLN A 231 -46.80 -120.48 7.00
N GLU A 232 -47.91 -119.82 6.69
CA GLU A 232 -49.27 -120.35 6.86
C GLU A 232 -49.47 -121.62 6.01
N MET A 233 -49.12 -121.58 4.73
CA MET A 233 -49.24 -122.74 3.84
C MET A 233 -48.34 -123.91 4.25
N ALA A 234 -47.13 -123.65 4.77
CA ALA A 234 -46.27 -124.67 5.35
C ALA A 234 -46.88 -125.28 6.63
N THR A 235 -47.54 -124.46 7.45
CA THR A 235 -48.25 -124.90 8.66
C THR A 235 -49.46 -125.77 8.28
N VAL A 236 -50.28 -125.34 7.31
CA VAL A 236 -51.41 -126.13 6.78
C VAL A 236 -50.93 -127.46 6.20
N ARG A 237 -49.85 -127.48 5.41
CA ARG A 237 -49.27 -128.74 4.88
C ARG A 237 -48.81 -129.68 6.00
N LYS A 238 -48.15 -129.16 7.04
CA LYS A 238 -47.75 -129.97 8.21
C LYS A 238 -48.97 -130.56 8.91
N SER A 239 -50.00 -129.75 9.18
CA SER A 239 -51.25 -130.21 9.81
C SER A 239 -52.00 -131.26 8.98
N LEU A 240 -52.00 -131.12 7.65
CA LEU A 240 -52.55 -132.12 6.73
C LEU A 240 -51.72 -133.42 6.70
N GLN A 241 -50.39 -133.32 6.71
CA GLN A 241 -49.51 -134.51 6.79
C GLN A 241 -49.71 -135.29 8.09
N SER A 242 -49.88 -134.60 9.23
CA SER A 242 -50.19 -135.23 10.53
C SER A 242 -51.64 -135.75 10.66
N MET A 243 -52.44 -135.69 9.59
CA MET A 243 -53.74 -136.36 9.51
C MET A 243 -53.75 -137.52 8.49
N LEU A 244 -52.64 -137.71 7.74
CA LEU A 244 -52.48 -138.75 6.72
C LEU A 244 -51.43 -139.81 7.09
N PHE A 245 -50.74 -139.62 8.22
CA PHE A 245 -49.81 -140.55 8.89
C PHE A 245 -50.06 -140.49 10.40
#